data_AF-A0A3B3YX06-F1
#
_entry.id   AF-A0A3B3YX06-F1
#
_cell.length_a   1.000
_cell.length_b   1.000
_cell.length_c   1.000
_cell.angle_alpha   90.00
_cell.angle_beta   90.00
_cell.angle_gamma   90.00
#
_symmetry.space_group_name_H-M   'P 1'
#
loop_
_entity.id
_entity.type
_entity.pdbx_description
1 polymer ?
#
loop_
_entity_poly.entity_id
_entity_poly.type
_entity_poly.pdbx_seq_one_letter_code
_entity_poly.pdbx_strand_id
1 'polypeptide(L)'
;CVTLGMFQPCGHTPYLLQALDDGIFAFFAGEMVVKMVALGVIGQKGYLGDTWNRLDFFIVIVGMLEYSLDGHNVSLSAIRTVRVLRPLRAINRVPSMRILVTLLLDTLPMLGNVLALCFFVFFIFGIVGVQLWAGLLRNRCFMGEDVRMWPEGTDDHPFICSTERENGMLRCSDVPRRRVGRSYCSLGAEEAHSETGLTVDGPVSCVNWYQYYNQCRAGEINPHKGAINFDNIGYAWIAIFQVITLEGWVDIMYYVMDAHSFYNFIYFIFLIIVSTKKTTNTLTMLNLSKMVVFGQPICHTVKIPVLKS
;
A
#
# COMPACT_ATOMS: atom_id res chain seq x y z
N CYS A 1 -3.81 22.61 14.55
CA CYS A 1 -4.55 22.02 13.40
C CYS A 1 -4.45 22.89 12.16
N VAL A 2 -4.83 24.17 12.21
CA VAL A 2 -4.70 25.10 11.07
C VAL A 2 -3.24 25.22 10.61
N THR A 3 -2.30 25.42 11.55
CA THR A 3 -0.86 25.49 11.22
C THR A 3 -0.34 24.23 10.54
N LEU A 4 -0.75 23.05 11.03
CA LEU A 4 -0.46 21.75 10.39
C LEU A 4 -1.12 21.60 9.01
N GLY A 5 -2.34 22.11 8.82
CA GLY A 5 -3.06 22.03 7.54
C GLY A 5 -2.50 22.96 6.47
N MET A 6 -1.84 24.06 6.87
CA MET A 6 -1.13 24.97 5.98
C MET A 6 0.28 24.48 5.60
N PHE A 7 0.70 23.31 6.10
CA PHE A 7 2.01 22.75 5.79
C PHE A 7 2.12 22.35 4.32
N GLN A 8 3.01 23.01 3.57
CA GLN A 8 3.32 22.65 2.19
C GLN A 8 4.53 21.70 2.16
N PRO A 9 4.35 20.43 1.77
CA PRO A 9 5.46 19.45 1.76
C PRO A 9 6.51 19.74 0.68
N CYS A 10 6.13 20.43 -0.40
CA CYS A 10 7.01 20.74 -1.53
C CYS A 10 7.55 22.17 -1.54
N GLY A 11 7.25 22.99 -0.52
CA GLY A 11 7.63 24.41 -0.44
C GLY A 11 8.48 24.72 0.79
N HIS A 12 9.06 25.93 0.84
CA HIS A 12 9.71 26.42 2.05
C HIS A 12 8.66 26.78 3.10
N THR A 13 8.84 26.26 4.32
CA THR A 13 8.01 26.63 5.47
C THR A 13 8.27 28.09 5.83
N PRO A 14 7.25 28.97 5.83
CA PRO A 14 7.44 30.37 6.18
C PRO A 14 7.83 30.50 7.65
N TYR A 15 8.81 31.35 7.95
CA TYR A 15 9.30 31.62 9.32
C TYR A 15 8.16 31.95 10.30
N LEU A 16 7.13 32.66 9.82
CA LEU A 16 5.93 32.98 10.61
C LEU A 16 5.20 31.72 11.12
N LEU A 17 5.08 30.69 10.28
CA LEU A 17 4.37 29.46 10.64
C LEU A 17 5.16 28.66 11.69
N GLN A 18 6.49 28.67 11.58
CA GLN A 18 7.37 28.05 12.57
C GLN A 18 7.31 28.78 13.92
N ALA A 19 7.39 30.12 13.92
CA ALA A 19 7.25 30.92 15.13
C ALA A 19 5.89 30.74 15.82
N LEU A 20 4.81 30.60 15.04
CA LEU A 20 3.49 30.28 15.57
C LEU A 20 3.44 28.89 16.20
N ASP A 21 4.02 27.87 15.56
CA ASP A 21 4.07 26.51 16.12
C ASP A 21 4.90 26.43 17.41
N ASP A 22 6.01 27.18 17.49
CA ASP A 22 6.85 27.30 18.69
C ASP A 22 6.10 28.01 19.83
N GLY A 23 5.38 29.09 19.52
CA GLY A 23 4.55 29.81 20.48
C GLY A 23 3.42 28.93 21.03
N ILE A 24 2.75 28.16 20.17
CA ILE A 24 1.71 27.20 20.56
C ILE A 24 2.30 26.10 21.47
N PHE A 25 3.49 25.61 21.14
CA PHE A 25 4.17 24.60 21.94
C PHE A 25 4.50 25.10 23.35
N ALA A 26 5.10 26.29 23.45
CA ALA A 26 5.44 26.91 24.73
C ALA A 26 4.21 27.12 25.62
N PHE A 27 3.08 27.56 25.04
CA PHE A 27 1.82 27.71 25.78
C PHE A 27 1.35 26.38 26.40
N PHE A 28 1.37 25.29 25.63
CA PHE A 28 0.96 23.98 26.13
C PHE A 28 1.93 23.38 27.15
N ALA A 29 3.24 23.59 26.96
CA ALA A 29 4.23 23.20 27.95
C ALA A 29 3.98 23.94 29.28
N GLY A 30 3.69 25.25 29.21
CA GLY A 30 3.32 26.05 30.39
C GLY A 30 2.06 25.54 31.08
N GLU A 31 0.99 25.26 30.33
CA GLU A 31 -0.25 24.71 30.89
C GLU A 31 0.00 23.37 31.63
N MET A 32 0.85 22.51 31.05
CA MET A 32 1.22 21.23 31.66
C MET A 32 1.99 21.43 32.97
N VAL A 33 2.95 22.36 33.02
CA VAL A 33 3.72 22.67 34.25
C VAL A 33 2.79 23.17 35.34
N VAL A 34 1.84 24.06 35.01
CA VAL A 34 0.84 24.56 35.97
C VAL A 34 0.00 23.41 36.53
N LYS A 35 -0.45 22.47 35.68
CA LYS A 35 -1.22 21.29 36.14
C LYS A 35 -0.39 20.37 37.02
N MET A 36 0.89 20.17 36.72
CA MET A 36 1.78 19.35 37.55
C MET A 36 2.01 19.94 38.94
N VAL A 37 2.15 21.27 39.03
CA VAL A 37 2.30 21.97 40.32
C VAL A 37 1.00 21.92 41.13
N ALA A 38 -0.16 22.10 40.48
CA ALA A 38 -1.45 22.14 41.17
C ALA A 38 -1.94 20.77 41.66
N LEU A 39 -1.71 19.70 40.89
CA LEU A 39 -2.22 18.35 41.18
C LEU A 39 -1.19 17.43 41.85
N GLY A 40 0.09 17.82 41.86
CA GLY A 40 1.20 16.98 42.27
C GLY A 40 1.61 15.96 41.19
N VAL A 41 2.91 15.63 41.14
CA VAL A 41 3.50 14.79 40.08
C VAL A 41 3.21 13.30 40.29
N ILE A 42 3.23 12.82 41.55
CA ILE A 42 3.18 11.39 41.89
C ILE A 42 2.13 11.18 42.99
N GLY A 43 1.05 10.49 42.67
CA GLY A 43 -0.02 10.11 43.60
C GLY A 43 -1.22 9.48 42.87
N GLN A 44 -2.05 8.68 43.55
CA GLN A 44 -3.26 8.07 42.94
C GLN A 44 -4.30 9.11 42.46
N LYS A 45 -4.23 10.35 42.96
CA LYS A 45 -4.99 11.52 42.47
C LYS A 45 -4.12 12.59 41.78
N GLY A 46 -2.85 12.26 41.51
CA GLY A 46 -1.89 13.17 40.88
C GLY A 46 -2.05 13.22 39.35
N TYR A 47 -1.28 14.11 38.72
CA TYR A 47 -1.35 14.36 37.27
C TYR A 47 -1.18 13.09 36.41
N LEU A 48 -0.29 12.17 36.82
CA LEU A 48 -0.01 10.92 36.09
C LEU A 48 -1.04 9.80 36.32
N GLY A 49 -2.01 9.98 37.21
CA GLY A 49 -3.07 9.00 37.46
C GLY A 49 -4.14 8.93 36.36
N ASP A 50 -4.35 10.03 35.63
CA ASP A 50 -5.32 10.08 34.51
C ASP A 50 -4.63 9.72 33.20
N THR A 51 -5.17 8.74 32.47
CA THR A 51 -4.60 8.24 31.20
C THR A 51 -4.50 9.33 30.14
N TRP A 52 -5.41 10.31 30.16
CA TRP A 52 -5.45 11.42 29.23
C TRP A 52 -4.38 12.47 29.50
N ASN A 53 -4.06 12.71 30.77
CA ASN A 53 -2.96 13.59 31.15
C ASN A 53 -1.61 12.92 30.86
N ARG A 54 -1.52 11.58 30.97
CA ARG A 54 -0.34 10.81 30.55
C ARG A 54 -0.09 10.91 29.03
N LEU A 55 -1.14 10.95 28.21
CA LEU A 55 -1.02 11.20 26.77
C LEU A 55 -0.55 12.63 26.48
N ASP A 56 -1.11 13.64 27.16
CA ASP A 56 -0.69 15.04 26.99
C ASP A 56 0.79 15.24 27.35
N PHE A 57 1.21 14.63 28.46
CA PHE A 57 2.61 14.57 28.91
C PHE A 57 3.54 14.00 27.83
N PHE A 58 3.20 12.84 27.27
CA PHE A 58 3.98 12.20 26.23
C PHE A 58 4.18 13.12 25.02
N ILE A 59 3.13 13.81 24.57
CA ILE A 59 3.22 14.73 23.42
C ILE A 59 4.11 15.93 23.75
N VAL A 60 4.09 16.47 24.99
CA VAL A 60 4.96 17.60 25.38
C VAL A 60 6.42 17.14 25.37
N ILE A 61 6.72 15.98 25.95
CA ILE A 61 8.08 15.45 26.03
C ILE A 61 8.66 15.17 24.64
N VAL A 62 7.89 14.55 23.73
CA VAL A 62 8.40 14.31 22.37
C VAL A 62 8.60 15.64 21.61
N GLY A 63 7.76 16.65 21.84
CA GLY A 63 7.99 17.98 21.29
C GLY A 63 9.23 18.69 21.86
N MET A 64 9.51 18.54 23.17
CA MET A 64 10.76 19.05 23.77
C MET A 64 12.00 18.36 23.16
N LEU A 65 11.89 17.05 22.91
CA LEU A 65 12.96 16.26 22.29
C LEU A 65 13.22 16.72 20.84
N GLU A 66 12.18 17.01 20.07
CA GLU A 66 12.28 17.60 18.72
C GLU A 66 13.09 18.91 18.75
N TYR A 67 12.74 19.83 19.65
CA TYR A 67 13.42 21.13 19.81
C TYR A 67 14.89 20.98 20.21
N SER A 68 15.20 20.03 21.11
CA SER A 68 16.57 19.79 21.60
C SER A 68 17.48 19.20 20.52
N LEU A 69 16.94 18.41 19.60
CA LEU A 69 17.70 17.77 18.52
C LEU A 69 18.00 18.71 17.36
N ASP A 70 17.08 19.63 17.04
CA ASP A 70 17.34 20.70 16.07
C ASP A 70 18.49 21.61 16.54
N GLY A 71 18.68 21.78 17.86
CA GLY A 71 19.82 22.51 18.44
C GLY A 71 21.19 21.83 18.27
N HIS A 72 21.21 20.51 18.04
CA HIS A 72 22.44 19.73 17.85
C HIS A 72 22.71 19.35 16.37
N ASN A 73 21.94 19.89 15.41
CA ASN A 73 22.01 19.58 13.98
C ASN A 73 21.80 18.08 13.64
N VAL A 74 21.21 17.29 14.55
CA VAL A 74 20.89 15.88 14.31
C VAL A 74 19.47 15.79 13.78
N SER A 75 19.30 15.86 12.46
CA SER A 75 17.98 15.87 11.83
C SER A 75 17.42 14.45 11.68
N LEU A 76 16.58 14.01 12.62
CA LEU A 76 15.76 12.81 12.46
C LEU A 76 14.42 13.18 11.81
N SER A 77 14.31 12.98 10.50
CA SER A 77 13.07 13.25 9.74
C SER A 77 11.85 12.52 10.31
N ALA A 78 12.04 11.40 11.01
CA ALA A 78 10.97 10.66 11.67
C ALA A 78 10.33 11.43 12.84
N ILE A 79 11.11 12.19 13.63
CA ILE A 79 10.59 12.91 14.80
C ILE A 79 9.62 14.02 14.39
N ARG A 80 9.87 14.65 13.24
CA ARG A 80 8.96 15.65 12.63
C ARG A 80 7.58 15.10 12.28
N THR A 81 7.39 13.78 12.20
CA THR A 81 6.05 13.19 12.00
C THR A 81 5.23 13.18 13.29
N VAL A 82 5.87 13.21 14.46
CA VAL A 82 5.18 13.13 15.75
C VAL A 82 4.32 14.36 16.04
N ARG A 83 4.63 15.52 15.42
CA ARG A 83 3.77 16.71 15.49
C ARG A 83 2.34 16.48 14.98
N VAL A 84 2.12 15.44 14.15
CA VAL A 84 0.78 15.00 13.70
C VAL A 84 -0.08 14.46 14.86
N LEU A 85 0.53 14.09 15.99
CA LEU A 85 -0.20 13.67 17.21
C LEU A 85 -0.72 14.86 18.03
N ARG A 86 -0.22 16.09 17.84
CA ARG A 86 -0.63 17.27 18.63
C ARG A 86 -2.15 17.53 18.63
N PRO A 87 -2.89 17.35 17.50
CA PRO A 87 -4.35 17.45 17.47
C PRO A 87 -5.08 16.47 18.41
N LEU A 88 -4.48 15.32 18.77
CA LEU A 88 -5.10 14.35 19.68
C LEU A 88 -5.35 14.93 21.08
N ARG A 89 -4.62 15.99 21.48
CA ARG A 89 -4.88 16.74 22.72
C ARG A 89 -6.28 17.34 22.78
N ALA A 90 -6.91 17.61 21.62
CA ALA A 90 -8.27 18.11 21.55
C ALA A 90 -9.28 17.12 22.18
N ILE A 91 -8.98 15.82 22.18
CA ILE A 91 -9.81 14.79 22.81
C ILE A 91 -9.87 15.00 24.33
N ASN A 92 -8.77 15.41 24.97
CA ASN A 92 -8.73 15.71 26.40
C ASN A 92 -9.45 17.04 26.74
N ARG A 93 -9.60 17.94 25.76
CA ARG A 93 -10.31 19.22 25.94
C ARG A 93 -11.82 19.08 25.81
N VAL A 94 -12.28 18.16 24.96
CA VAL A 94 -13.70 17.99 24.65
C VAL A 94 -14.22 16.71 25.32
N PRO A 95 -14.95 16.82 26.45
CA PRO A 95 -15.40 15.64 27.21
C PRO A 95 -16.27 14.70 26.36
N SER A 96 -17.05 15.22 25.41
CA SER A 96 -17.85 14.41 24.49
C SER A 96 -16.99 13.48 23.62
N MET A 97 -15.81 13.94 23.18
CA MET A 97 -14.89 13.12 22.38
C MET A 97 -14.20 12.05 23.24
N ARG A 98 -13.86 12.39 24.50
CA ARG A 98 -13.31 11.43 25.48
C ARG A 98 -14.27 10.27 25.72
N ILE A 99 -15.57 10.56 25.88
CA ILE A 99 -16.58 9.51 26.09
C ILE A 99 -16.62 8.58 24.87
N LEU A 100 -16.67 9.13 23.66
CA LEU A 100 -16.68 8.33 22.43
C LEU A 100 -15.44 7.42 22.30
N VAL A 101 -14.24 7.94 22.54
CA VAL A 101 -13.00 7.15 22.42
C VAL A 101 -12.92 6.08 23.51
N THR A 102 -13.31 6.41 24.75
CA THR A 102 -13.37 5.42 25.84
C THR A 102 -14.32 4.28 25.50
N LEU A 103 -15.53 4.60 25.01
CA LEU A 103 -16.50 3.58 24.59
C LEU A 103 -15.96 2.71 23.45
N LEU A 104 -15.24 3.29 22.48
CA LEU A 104 -14.59 2.53 21.42
C LEU A 104 -13.53 1.58 21.99
N LEU A 105 -12.63 2.08 22.85
CA LEU A 105 -11.59 1.27 23.48
C LEU A 105 -12.17 0.15 24.36
N ASP A 106 -13.30 0.39 25.03
CA ASP A 106 -13.99 -0.61 25.84
C ASP A 106 -14.55 -1.78 24.98
N THR A 107 -14.83 -1.55 23.70
CA THR A 107 -15.25 -2.62 22.77
C THR A 107 -14.10 -3.42 22.15
N LEU A 108 -12.86 -2.88 22.15
CA LEU A 108 -11.68 -3.57 21.60
C LEU A 108 -11.39 -4.95 22.21
N PRO A 109 -11.48 -5.18 23.54
CA PRO A 109 -11.20 -6.50 24.11
C PRO A 109 -12.16 -7.58 23.58
N MET A 110 -13.42 -7.23 23.29
CA MET A 110 -14.36 -8.16 22.67
C MET A 110 -13.99 -8.49 21.21
N LEU A 111 -13.42 -7.51 20.49
CA LEU A 111 -12.91 -7.70 19.14
C LEU A 111 -11.64 -8.57 19.10
N GLY A 112 -10.85 -8.57 20.18
CA GLY A 112 -9.60 -9.34 20.29
C GLY A 112 -9.76 -10.84 19.98
N ASN A 113 -10.87 -11.44 20.42
CA ASN A 113 -11.17 -12.85 20.13
C ASN A 113 -11.36 -13.12 18.63
N VAL A 114 -12.01 -12.18 17.92
CA VAL A 114 -12.21 -12.27 16.47
C VAL A 114 -10.90 -12.04 15.72
N LEU A 115 -10.08 -11.09 16.18
CA LEU A 115 -8.75 -10.84 15.61
C LEU A 115 -7.83 -12.05 15.77
N ALA A 116 -7.85 -12.75 16.91
CA ALA A 116 -7.08 -13.97 17.11
C ALA A 116 -7.48 -15.07 16.13
N LEU A 117 -8.80 -15.24 15.89
CA LEU A 117 -9.30 -16.17 14.89
C LEU A 117 -8.87 -15.74 13.46
N CYS A 118 -8.93 -14.45 13.15
CA CYS A 118 -8.51 -13.90 11.86
C CYS A 118 -7.02 -14.17 11.60
N PHE A 119 -6.19 -13.94 12.62
CA PHE A 119 -4.75 -14.24 12.56
C PHE A 119 -4.48 -15.71 12.28
N PHE A 120 -5.24 -16.63 12.88
CA PHE A 120 -5.11 -18.06 12.62
C PHE A 120 -5.46 -18.42 11.16
N VAL A 121 -6.51 -17.81 10.60
CA VAL A 121 -6.85 -17.97 9.17
C VAL A 121 -5.71 -17.45 8.29
N PHE A 122 -5.15 -16.27 8.58
CA PHE A 122 -4.01 -15.72 7.82
C PHE A 122 -2.80 -16.63 7.88
N PHE A 123 -2.55 -17.27 9.03
CA PHE A 123 -1.43 -18.19 9.19
C PHE A 123 -1.61 -19.45 8.33
N ILE A 124 -2.75 -20.14 8.43
CA ILE A 124 -3.00 -21.37 7.67
C ILE A 124 -2.94 -21.10 6.16
N PHE A 125 -3.74 -20.14 5.69
CA PHE A 125 -3.82 -19.84 4.26
C PHE A 125 -2.50 -19.22 3.76
N GLY A 126 -1.82 -18.42 4.58
CA GLY A 126 -0.51 -17.87 4.25
C GLY A 126 0.54 -18.94 4.02
N ILE A 127 0.65 -19.93 4.91
CA ILE A 127 1.61 -21.03 4.75
C ILE A 127 1.26 -21.87 3.52
N VAL A 128 -0.02 -22.18 3.30
CA VAL A 128 -0.46 -22.91 2.09
C VAL A 128 -0.10 -22.13 0.82
N GLY A 129 -0.35 -20.82 0.79
CA GLY A 129 -0.05 -19.98 -0.37
C GLY A 129 1.46 -19.89 -0.66
N VAL A 130 2.30 -19.76 0.37
CA VAL A 130 3.77 -19.75 0.20
C VAL A 130 4.26 -21.10 -0.34
N GLN A 131 3.75 -22.22 0.19
CA GLN A 131 4.18 -23.54 -0.26
C GLN A 131 3.75 -23.86 -1.70
N LEU A 132 2.63 -23.29 -2.16
CA LEU A 132 2.13 -23.54 -3.51
C LEU A 132 2.70 -22.58 -4.57
N TRP A 133 2.92 -21.30 -4.23
CA TRP A 133 3.16 -20.26 -5.26
C TRP A 133 4.40 -19.39 -5.03
N ALA A 134 5.29 -19.76 -4.12
CA ALA A 134 6.55 -19.05 -3.94
C ALA A 134 7.35 -19.00 -5.26
N GLY A 135 7.73 -17.79 -5.68
CA GLY A 135 8.52 -17.53 -6.88
C GLY A 135 7.75 -17.59 -8.20
N LEU A 136 6.51 -18.08 -8.23
CA LEU A 136 5.77 -18.29 -9.49
C LEU A 136 5.28 -17.00 -10.14
N LEU A 137 4.86 -16.01 -9.34
CA LEU A 137 4.38 -14.73 -9.86
C LEU A 137 5.49 -13.90 -10.53
N ARG A 138 6.75 -14.30 -10.34
CA ARG A 138 7.93 -13.70 -10.98
C ARG A 138 8.13 -14.21 -12.41
N ASN A 139 7.45 -15.29 -12.82
CA ASN A 139 7.65 -15.93 -14.12
C ASN A 139 7.29 -15.01 -15.29
N ARG A 140 8.21 -14.90 -16.26
CA ARG A 140 8.06 -14.14 -17.51
C ARG A 140 8.63 -14.96 -18.67
N CYS A 141 8.22 -14.62 -19.88
CA CYS A 141 8.77 -15.23 -21.08
C CYS A 141 10.06 -14.52 -21.51
N PHE A 142 11.09 -15.29 -21.83
CA PHE A 142 12.40 -14.84 -22.29
C PHE A 142 12.72 -15.46 -23.67
N MET A 143 13.55 -14.77 -24.45
CA MET A 143 14.06 -15.20 -25.74
C MET A 143 15.48 -15.78 -25.54
N GLY A 144 15.64 -17.11 -25.63
CA GLY A 144 16.97 -17.75 -25.61
C GLY A 144 17.86 -17.43 -24.39
N GLU A 145 19.19 -17.56 -24.55
CA GLU A 145 20.18 -17.24 -23.51
C GLU A 145 20.42 -15.72 -23.32
N ASP A 146 19.93 -14.89 -24.24
CA ASP A 146 20.10 -13.44 -24.17
C ASP A 146 19.07 -12.79 -23.23
N VAL A 147 19.57 -12.05 -22.24
CA VAL A 147 18.82 -11.36 -21.17
C VAL A 147 18.07 -10.13 -21.69
N ARG A 148 17.36 -10.22 -22.81
CA ARG A 148 16.42 -9.17 -23.23
C ARG A 148 15.08 -9.46 -22.59
N MET A 149 14.91 -8.91 -21.39
CA MET A 149 13.63 -8.86 -20.67
C MET A 149 12.55 -8.27 -21.59
N TRP A 150 11.37 -8.88 -21.58
CA TRP A 150 10.16 -8.36 -22.23
C TRP A 150 9.91 -6.87 -21.85
N PRO A 151 9.81 -5.95 -22.83
CA PRO A 151 9.08 -4.70 -22.69
C PRO A 151 7.87 -4.77 -23.65
N GLU A 152 6.61 -4.59 -23.30
CA GLU A 152 5.95 -3.77 -22.30
C GLU A 152 4.61 -4.47 -22.02
N GLY A 153 4.41 -4.95 -20.80
CA GLY A 153 3.09 -4.87 -20.18
C GLY A 153 3.09 -3.61 -19.33
N THR A 154 1.96 -2.93 -19.17
CA THR A 154 1.87 -1.94 -18.09
C THR A 154 2.11 -2.65 -16.76
N ASP A 155 2.81 -2.02 -15.82
CA ASP A 155 3.11 -2.59 -14.48
C ASP A 155 1.86 -3.16 -13.78
N ASP A 156 0.67 -2.69 -14.19
CA ASP A 156 -0.63 -3.04 -13.67
C ASP A 156 -1.13 -4.43 -14.11
N HIS A 157 -0.74 -4.93 -15.29
CA HIS A 157 -1.19 -6.24 -15.82
C HIS A 157 -0.05 -6.98 -16.55
N PRO A 158 0.89 -7.59 -15.81
CA PRO A 158 1.99 -8.34 -16.40
C PRO A 158 1.51 -9.68 -16.96
N PHE A 159 2.08 -10.11 -18.10
CA PHE A 159 1.89 -11.47 -18.62
C PHE A 159 2.73 -12.45 -17.81
N ILE A 160 2.09 -13.35 -17.07
CA ILE A 160 2.73 -14.36 -16.24
C ILE A 160 2.60 -15.71 -16.93
N CYS A 161 3.72 -16.38 -17.15
CA CYS A 161 3.74 -17.69 -17.78
C CYS A 161 3.84 -18.82 -16.75
N SER A 162 3.32 -19.98 -17.12
CA SER A 162 3.54 -21.25 -16.44
C SER A 162 4.73 -22.00 -17.02
N THR A 163 5.44 -22.73 -16.15
CA THR A 163 6.49 -23.65 -16.60
C THR A 163 5.86 -24.95 -17.12
N GLU A 164 6.60 -25.75 -17.88
CA GLU A 164 6.08 -27.04 -18.37
C GLU A 164 5.73 -28.04 -17.27
N ARG A 165 6.27 -27.83 -16.06
CA ARG A 165 5.97 -28.64 -14.87
C ARG A 165 4.61 -28.34 -14.27
N GLU A 166 4.05 -27.18 -14.60
CA GLU A 166 2.82 -26.65 -14.04
C GLU A 166 1.71 -26.71 -15.08
N ASN A 167 0.47 -26.74 -14.59
CA ASN A 167 -0.74 -26.79 -15.41
C ASN A 167 -1.41 -25.41 -15.49
N GLY A 168 -0.61 -24.35 -15.47
CA GLY A 168 -1.11 -22.98 -15.52
C GLY A 168 -1.79 -22.67 -16.85
N MET A 169 -2.67 -21.67 -16.85
CA MET A 169 -3.49 -21.35 -18.01
C MET A 169 -2.74 -20.66 -19.14
N LEU A 170 -1.64 -19.94 -18.83
CA LEU A 170 -0.89 -19.18 -19.82
C LEU A 170 0.49 -19.80 -20.02
N ARG A 171 0.83 -20.07 -21.28
CA ARG A 171 2.18 -20.44 -21.72
C ARG A 171 2.77 -19.34 -22.58
N CYS A 172 4.08 -19.40 -22.79
CA CYS A 172 4.75 -18.47 -23.69
C CYS A 172 4.30 -18.60 -25.16
N SER A 173 3.64 -19.72 -25.52
CA SER A 173 2.96 -19.88 -26.81
C SER A 173 1.69 -19.03 -26.96
N ASP A 174 1.05 -18.65 -25.85
CA ASP A 174 -0.24 -17.96 -25.85
C ASP A 174 -0.09 -16.43 -25.84
N VAL A 175 1.15 -15.98 -26.01
CA VAL A 175 1.49 -14.57 -26.03
C VAL A 175 0.81 -13.88 -27.22
N PRO A 176 0.00 -12.83 -26.99
CA PRO A 176 -0.70 -12.14 -28.07
C PRO A 176 0.30 -11.44 -29.00
N ARG A 177 -0.05 -11.28 -30.27
CA ARG A 177 0.82 -10.62 -31.26
C ARG A 177 1.08 -9.17 -30.88
N ARG A 178 2.31 -8.70 -31.12
CA ARG A 178 2.70 -7.31 -30.88
C ARG A 178 1.77 -6.36 -31.61
N ARG A 179 1.30 -5.31 -30.93
CA ARG A 179 0.44 -4.27 -31.49
C ARG A 179 1.18 -2.94 -31.54
N VAL A 180 1.20 -2.29 -32.70
CA VAL A 180 1.74 -0.94 -32.87
C VAL A 180 0.61 -0.05 -33.38
N GLY A 181 0.18 0.91 -32.56
CA GLY A 181 -1.02 1.71 -32.84
C GLY A 181 -2.28 0.83 -32.90
N ARG A 182 -2.97 0.80 -34.04
CA ARG A 182 -4.18 -0.02 -34.23
C ARG A 182 -3.93 -1.37 -34.92
N SER A 183 -2.74 -1.61 -35.46
CA SER A 183 -2.41 -2.78 -36.28
C SER A 183 -1.60 -3.83 -35.52
N TYR A 184 -1.79 -5.10 -35.85
CA TYR A 184 -1.00 -6.21 -35.32
C TYR A 184 0.21 -6.48 -36.21
N CYS A 185 1.36 -6.67 -35.60
CA CYS A 185 2.57 -7.11 -36.28
C CYS A 185 2.44 -8.59 -36.65
N SER A 186 2.68 -8.92 -37.91
CA SER A 186 2.63 -10.28 -38.43
C SER A 186 3.93 -10.75 -39.07
N LEU A 187 4.90 -9.85 -39.29
CA LEU A 187 6.14 -10.20 -39.97
C LEU A 187 7.11 -10.97 -39.07
N GLY A 188 7.84 -11.91 -39.67
CA GLY A 188 9.00 -12.57 -39.08
C GLY A 188 10.26 -11.68 -39.09
N ALA A 189 11.24 -12.00 -38.25
CA ALA A 189 12.49 -11.24 -38.20
C ALA A 189 13.27 -11.29 -39.52
N GLU A 190 13.21 -12.41 -40.25
CA GLU A 190 13.87 -12.58 -41.55
C GLU A 190 13.22 -11.74 -42.66
N GLU A 191 11.89 -11.61 -42.62
CA GLU A 191 11.10 -10.82 -43.58
C GLU A 191 11.36 -9.32 -43.42
N ALA A 192 11.70 -8.89 -42.20
CA ALA A 192 12.01 -7.50 -41.87
C ALA A 192 13.26 -6.96 -42.58
N HIS A 193 14.25 -7.81 -42.81
CA HIS A 193 15.51 -7.43 -43.46
C HIS A 193 15.35 -7.22 -44.98
N SER A 194 14.25 -7.71 -45.58
CA SER A 194 13.98 -7.56 -47.00
C SER A 194 13.22 -6.28 -47.36
N GLU A 195 12.58 -5.60 -46.39
CA GLU A 195 11.85 -4.35 -46.61
C GLU A 195 12.64 -3.15 -46.07
N THR A 196 13.76 -2.82 -46.72
CA THR A 196 14.34 -1.46 -46.64
C THR A 196 13.55 -0.53 -47.59
N GLY A 197 12.23 -0.47 -47.43
CA GLY A 197 11.32 0.22 -48.34
C GLY A 197 10.28 1.03 -47.58
N LEU A 198 10.67 2.22 -47.09
CA LEU A 198 9.75 3.24 -46.60
C LEU A 198 8.71 3.56 -47.70
N THR A 199 7.49 3.06 -47.56
CA THR A 199 6.33 3.63 -48.25
C THR A 199 5.59 4.53 -47.25
N VAL A 200 5.50 5.81 -47.59
CA VAL A 200 5.00 6.89 -46.72
C VAL A 200 3.48 6.83 -46.50
N ASP A 201 2.76 5.93 -47.16
CA ASP A 201 1.29 5.79 -47.07
C ASP A 201 0.78 4.34 -46.84
N GLY A 202 1.65 3.41 -46.42
CA GLY A 202 1.28 2.01 -46.13
C GLY A 202 1.07 1.71 -44.65
N PRO A 203 0.24 0.70 -44.27
CA PRO A 203 0.19 0.23 -42.89
C PRO A 203 1.58 -0.26 -42.47
N VAL A 204 2.12 0.34 -41.40
CA VAL A 204 3.48 0.05 -40.88
C VAL A 204 3.67 -1.46 -40.75
N SER A 205 4.50 -2.03 -41.62
CA SER A 205 4.90 -3.43 -41.56
C SER A 205 5.86 -3.57 -40.37
N CYS A 206 5.48 -4.38 -39.37
CA CYS A 206 6.24 -4.49 -38.14
C CYS A 206 6.47 -5.96 -37.77
N VAL A 207 7.63 -6.21 -37.17
CA VAL A 207 8.06 -7.54 -36.75
C VAL A 207 7.37 -7.93 -35.45
N ASN A 208 6.81 -9.14 -35.43
CA ASN A 208 6.26 -9.74 -34.23
C ASN A 208 7.37 -10.43 -33.41
N TRP A 209 8.16 -9.66 -32.68
CA TRP A 209 9.21 -10.21 -31.80
C TRP A 209 8.68 -11.15 -30.71
N TYR A 210 7.40 -11.01 -30.35
CA TYR A 210 6.76 -11.80 -29.30
C TYR A 210 6.72 -13.30 -29.60
N GLN A 211 6.80 -13.71 -30.87
CA GLN A 211 6.82 -15.13 -31.27
C GLN A 211 8.09 -15.89 -30.86
N TYR A 212 9.17 -15.18 -30.55
CA TYR A 212 10.47 -15.78 -30.21
C TYR A 212 10.66 -15.95 -28.69
N TYR A 213 9.73 -15.45 -27.87
CA TYR A 213 9.75 -15.65 -26.43
C TYR A 213 9.12 -17.00 -26.12
N ASN A 214 9.95 -18.04 -25.97
CA ASN A 214 9.49 -19.41 -25.78
C ASN A 214 9.90 -20.02 -24.43
N GLN A 215 10.75 -19.34 -23.65
CA GLN A 215 11.23 -19.87 -22.38
C GLN A 215 10.60 -19.13 -21.20
N CYS A 216 9.83 -19.85 -20.38
CA CYS A 216 9.30 -19.31 -19.13
C CYS A 216 10.35 -19.43 -18.01
N ARG A 217 10.77 -18.29 -17.44
CA ARG A 217 11.73 -18.24 -16.32
C ARG A 217 11.32 -17.17 -15.32
N ALA A 218 11.75 -17.30 -14.07
CA ALA A 218 11.56 -16.25 -13.07
C ALA A 218 12.33 -14.98 -13.49
N GLY A 219 11.63 -13.85 -13.64
CA GLY A 219 12.16 -12.52 -13.96
C GLY A 219 12.93 -11.87 -12.81
N GLU A 220 12.77 -10.57 -12.56
CA GLU A 220 13.37 -9.90 -11.39
C GLU A 220 12.35 -9.36 -10.38
N ILE A 221 11.22 -8.87 -10.87
CA ILE A 221 10.25 -8.11 -10.09
C ILE A 221 8.88 -8.79 -10.17
N ASN A 222 8.22 -8.91 -9.02
CA ASN A 222 6.84 -9.41 -8.90
C ASN A 222 5.82 -8.33 -9.37
N PRO A 223 4.57 -8.70 -9.69
CA PRO A 223 3.53 -7.76 -10.13
C PRO A 223 3.33 -6.58 -9.17
N HIS A 224 2.82 -5.46 -9.69
CA HIS A 224 2.56 -4.22 -8.91
C HIS A 224 3.78 -3.74 -8.12
N LYS A 225 4.93 -3.60 -8.81
CA LYS A 225 6.21 -3.16 -8.21
C LYS A 225 6.67 -4.02 -7.03
N GLY A 226 6.33 -5.30 -7.05
CA GLY A 226 6.71 -6.25 -6.01
C GLY A 226 5.74 -6.35 -4.82
N ALA A 227 4.63 -5.61 -4.84
CA ALA A 227 3.69 -5.60 -3.71
C ALA A 227 2.93 -6.94 -3.54
N ILE A 228 2.66 -7.65 -4.64
CA ILE A 228 1.85 -8.88 -4.65
C ILE A 228 2.73 -10.08 -4.99
N ASN A 229 2.98 -10.94 -4.01
CA ASN A 229 3.70 -12.21 -4.17
C ASN A 229 3.44 -13.16 -2.99
N PHE A 230 3.88 -14.41 -3.14
CA PHE A 230 3.80 -15.46 -2.11
C PHE A 230 5.21 -15.97 -1.72
N ASP A 231 6.24 -15.15 -1.89
CA ASP A 231 7.64 -15.56 -1.67
C ASP A 231 7.97 -15.67 -0.17
N ASN A 232 7.26 -14.88 0.65
CA ASN A 232 7.40 -14.86 2.10
C ASN A 232 6.03 -14.78 2.77
N ILE A 233 5.95 -15.22 4.03
CA ILE A 233 4.72 -15.20 4.81
C ILE A 233 4.11 -13.79 4.97
N GLY A 234 4.95 -12.76 5.07
CA GLY A 234 4.50 -11.37 5.19
C GLY A 234 3.80 -10.85 3.92
N TYR A 235 4.38 -11.10 2.74
CA TYR A 235 3.75 -10.73 1.47
C TYR A 235 2.50 -11.57 1.19
N ALA A 236 2.51 -12.86 1.56
CA ALA A 236 1.33 -13.70 1.50
C ALA A 236 0.18 -13.14 2.37
N TRP A 237 0.48 -12.62 3.57
CA TRP A 237 -0.53 -11.97 4.41
C TRP A 237 -1.09 -10.68 3.80
N ILE A 238 -0.25 -9.88 3.14
CA ILE A 238 -0.72 -8.67 2.41
C ILE A 238 -1.68 -9.08 1.28
N ALA A 239 -1.31 -10.09 0.49
CA ALA A 239 -2.15 -10.60 -0.59
C ALA A 239 -3.48 -11.19 -0.06
N ILE A 240 -3.43 -11.97 1.03
CA ILE A 240 -4.63 -12.55 1.67
C ILE A 240 -5.53 -11.44 2.23
N PHE A 241 -4.96 -10.42 2.86
CA PHE A 241 -5.72 -9.27 3.35
C PHE A 241 -6.48 -8.59 2.20
N GLN A 242 -5.82 -8.36 1.07
CA GLN A 242 -6.45 -7.80 -0.13
C GLN A 242 -7.57 -8.71 -0.69
N VAL A 243 -7.40 -10.04 -0.64
CA VAL A 243 -8.46 -10.99 -1.03
C VAL A 243 -9.68 -10.88 -0.11
N ILE A 244 -9.46 -10.77 1.20
CA ILE A 244 -10.53 -10.71 2.21
C ILE A 244 -11.30 -9.39 2.15
N THR A 245 -10.65 -8.29 1.76
CA THR A 245 -11.32 -7.00 1.54
C THR A 245 -12.09 -6.93 0.22
N LEU A 246 -12.07 -8.01 -0.58
CA LEU A 246 -12.75 -8.17 -1.86
C LEU A 246 -12.39 -7.09 -2.89
N GLU A 247 -11.15 -6.60 -2.85
CA GLU A 247 -10.66 -5.54 -3.74
C GLU A 247 -9.45 -6.03 -4.54
N GLY A 248 -9.55 -6.08 -5.87
CA GLY A 248 -8.47 -6.62 -6.72
C GLY A 248 -8.14 -8.11 -6.48
N TRP A 249 -8.99 -8.84 -5.74
CA TRP A 249 -8.80 -10.27 -5.43
C TRP A 249 -8.83 -11.16 -6.68
N VAL A 250 -9.60 -10.73 -7.68
CA VAL A 250 -9.75 -11.42 -8.97
C VAL A 250 -8.43 -11.42 -9.72
N ASP A 251 -7.68 -10.32 -9.68
CA ASP A 251 -6.38 -10.20 -10.37
C ASP A 251 -5.35 -11.15 -9.74
N ILE A 252 -5.29 -11.20 -8.41
CA ILE A 252 -4.41 -12.13 -7.67
C ILE A 252 -4.75 -13.58 -8.02
N MET A 253 -6.05 -13.90 -8.08
CA MET A 253 -6.51 -15.24 -8.47
C MET A 253 -6.07 -15.58 -9.89
N TYR A 254 -6.27 -14.68 -10.85
CA TYR A 254 -5.86 -14.91 -12.24
C TYR A 254 -4.36 -15.07 -12.39
N TYR A 255 -3.54 -14.25 -11.73
CA TYR A 255 -2.08 -14.42 -11.73
C TYR A 255 -1.64 -15.82 -11.27
N VAL A 256 -2.28 -16.34 -10.22
CA VAL A 256 -1.99 -17.67 -9.68
C VAL A 256 -2.53 -18.79 -10.57
N MET A 257 -3.66 -18.57 -11.25
CA MET A 257 -4.22 -19.53 -12.21
C MET A 257 -3.38 -19.61 -13.49
N ASP A 258 -2.88 -18.47 -13.96
CA ASP A 258 -2.02 -18.37 -15.13
C ASP A 258 -0.66 -19.04 -14.89
N ALA A 259 -0.09 -18.85 -13.69
CA ALA A 259 1.22 -19.38 -13.35
C ALA A 259 1.22 -20.88 -12.99
N HIS A 260 0.23 -21.36 -12.20
CA HIS A 260 0.31 -22.70 -11.59
C HIS A 260 -0.77 -23.68 -12.06
N SER A 261 -2.06 -23.31 -11.94
CA SER A 261 -3.17 -24.19 -12.29
C SER A 261 -4.52 -23.48 -12.28
N PHE A 262 -5.41 -23.85 -13.21
CA PHE A 262 -6.81 -23.42 -13.22
C PHE A 262 -7.51 -23.68 -11.87
N TYR A 263 -7.28 -24.83 -11.22
CA TYR A 263 -7.99 -25.23 -10.00
C TYR A 263 -7.68 -24.40 -8.76
N ASN A 264 -6.69 -23.50 -8.83
CA ASN A 264 -6.35 -22.61 -7.72
C ASN A 264 -7.53 -21.70 -7.30
N PHE A 265 -8.54 -21.48 -8.15
CA PHE A 265 -9.76 -20.74 -7.77
C PHE A 265 -10.41 -21.29 -6.50
N ILE A 266 -10.32 -22.60 -6.24
CA ILE A 266 -10.90 -23.26 -5.07
C ILE A 266 -10.34 -22.68 -3.77
N TYR A 267 -9.04 -22.39 -3.73
CA TYR A 267 -8.39 -21.77 -2.58
C TYR A 267 -9.00 -20.39 -2.28
N PHE A 268 -9.16 -19.55 -3.30
CA PHE A 268 -9.67 -18.18 -3.14
C PHE A 268 -11.13 -18.18 -2.73
N ILE A 269 -11.96 -19.03 -3.35
CA ILE A 269 -13.37 -19.17 -2.98
C ILE A 269 -13.51 -19.69 -1.55
N PHE A 270 -12.71 -20.67 -1.13
CA PHE A 270 -12.74 -21.19 0.23
C PHE A 270 -12.28 -20.13 1.25
N LEU A 271 -11.20 -19.40 0.95
CA LEU A 271 -10.72 -18.29 1.77
C LEU A 271 -11.80 -17.20 1.93
N ILE A 272 -12.47 -16.81 0.84
CA ILE A 272 -13.55 -15.82 0.87
C ILE A 272 -14.74 -16.34 1.69
N ILE A 273 -15.17 -17.59 1.50
CA ILE A 273 -16.31 -18.14 2.26
C ILE A 273 -16.00 -18.23 3.76
N VAL A 274 -14.82 -18.73 4.13
CA VAL A 274 -14.41 -18.88 5.53
C VAL A 274 -14.26 -17.51 6.19
N SER A 275 -13.68 -16.53 5.47
CA SER A 275 -13.47 -15.19 5.99
C SER A 275 -14.77 -14.40 6.06
N THR A 276 -15.57 -14.35 4.99
CA THR A 276 -16.85 -13.64 5.00
C THR A 276 -17.84 -14.25 6.00
N LYS A 277 -18.01 -15.58 6.10
CA LYS A 277 -18.95 -16.14 7.10
C LYS A 277 -18.58 -15.82 8.54
N LYS A 278 -17.28 -15.70 8.84
CA LYS A 278 -16.80 -15.36 10.19
C LYS A 278 -16.69 -13.87 10.43
N THR A 279 -16.53 -13.07 9.37
CA THR A 279 -16.32 -11.64 9.47
C THR A 279 -17.53 -10.82 9.05
N THR A 280 -18.56 -11.29 8.34
CA THR A 280 -19.70 -10.43 7.91
C THR A 280 -20.50 -9.84 9.08
N ASN A 281 -20.48 -10.44 10.27
CA ASN A 281 -21.00 -9.82 11.50
C ASN A 281 -20.09 -8.70 12.09
N THR A 282 -18.87 -8.55 11.56
CA THR A 282 -17.82 -7.63 12.04
C THR A 282 -17.24 -6.74 10.91
N LEU A 283 -17.38 -7.13 9.63
CA LEU A 283 -16.81 -6.50 8.43
C LEU A 283 -17.79 -5.49 7.81
N THR A 284 -19.08 -5.57 8.14
CA THR A 284 -20.01 -4.44 7.95
C THR A 284 -19.49 -3.17 8.64
N MET A 285 -18.73 -3.28 9.73
CA MET A 285 -18.01 -2.16 10.35
C MET A 285 -16.73 -1.74 9.58
N LEU A 286 -16.06 -2.65 8.88
CA LEU A 286 -14.86 -2.33 8.09
C LEU A 286 -15.19 -1.71 6.73
N ASN A 287 -16.29 -2.12 6.09
CA ASN A 287 -16.80 -1.45 4.89
C ASN A 287 -17.38 -0.05 5.19
N LEU A 288 -17.92 0.18 6.40
CA LEU A 288 -18.19 1.54 6.90
C LEU A 288 -16.90 2.35 7.09
N SER A 289 -15.79 1.70 7.43
CA SER A 289 -14.47 2.35 7.56
C SER A 289 -13.82 2.67 6.20
N LYS A 290 -14.14 1.94 5.12
CA LYS A 290 -13.76 2.36 3.74
C LYS A 290 -14.38 3.72 3.38
N MET A 291 -15.55 4.06 3.95
CA MET A 291 -16.19 5.36 3.76
C MET A 291 -15.55 6.50 4.57
N VAL A 292 -14.79 6.18 5.62
CA VAL A 292 -14.13 7.18 6.51
C VAL A 292 -12.65 7.36 6.20
N VAL A 293 -11.97 6.34 5.64
CA VAL A 293 -10.50 6.35 5.46
C VAL A 293 -10.07 6.66 4.01
N PHE A 294 -10.90 6.38 2.99
CA PHE A 294 -10.58 6.70 1.60
C PHE A 294 -11.28 7.97 1.10
N GLY A 295 -11.05 9.08 1.80
CA GLY A 295 -11.05 10.39 1.15
C GLY A 295 -9.70 10.60 0.46
N GLN A 296 -9.51 10.08 -0.76
CA GLN A 296 -8.35 10.46 -1.58
C GLN A 296 -8.45 11.95 -1.91
N PRO A 297 -7.47 12.81 -1.55
CA PRO A 297 -7.21 13.98 -2.35
C PRO A 297 -6.50 13.47 -3.61
N ILE A 298 -7.26 13.21 -4.67
CA ILE A 298 -6.70 13.00 -5.99
C ILE A 298 -6.04 14.31 -6.39
N CYS A 299 -4.72 14.39 -6.26
CA CYS A 299 -3.93 15.46 -6.84
C CYS A 299 -3.83 15.16 -8.35
N HIS A 300 -4.92 15.37 -9.09
CA HIS A 300 -4.82 15.48 -10.54
C HIS A 300 -4.05 16.78 -10.82
N THR A 301 -2.86 16.61 -11.37
CA THR A 301 -2.07 17.71 -11.93
C THR A 301 -2.83 18.25 -13.14
N VAL A 302 -3.71 19.22 -12.92
CA VAL A 302 -4.29 20.04 -13.99
C VAL A 302 -3.17 20.94 -14.51
N LYS A 303 -2.52 20.53 -15.60
CA LYS A 303 -1.78 21.47 -16.45
C LYS A 303 -2.82 22.34 -17.16
N ILE A 304 -3.14 23.50 -16.57
CA ILE A 304 -3.83 24.58 -17.27
C ILE A 304 -2.78 25.25 -18.16
N PRO A 305 -2.88 25.20 -19.51
CA PRO A 305 -2.04 26.02 -20.35
C PRO A 305 -2.49 27.48 -20.18
N VAL A 306 -1.68 28.28 -19.51
CA VAL A 306 -1.82 29.74 -19.54
C VAL A 306 -1.49 30.19 -20.96
N LEU A 307 -2.53 30.51 -21.72
CA LEU A 307 -2.43 31.29 -22.95
C LEU A 307 -1.70 32.60 -22.62
N LYS A 308 -0.49 32.77 -23.15
CA LYS A 308 0.13 34.09 -23.29
C LYS A 308 -0.61 34.83 -24.41
N SER A 309 -1.29 35.91 -24.03
CA SER A 309 -1.54 37.05 -24.89
C SER A 309 -0.26 37.86 -25.06
#